data_AF-A0A4R5A4Q2-F1
#
_entry.id   AF-A0A4R5A4Q2-F1
#
_cell.length_a   1.000
_cell.length_b   1.000
_cell.length_c   1.000
_cell.angle_alpha   90.00
_cell.angle_beta   90.00
_cell.angle_gamma   90.00
#
_symmetry.space_group_name_H-M   'P 1'
#
loop_
_entity.id
_entity.type
_entity.pdbx_description
1 polymer ?
#
loop_
_entity_poly.entity_id
_entity_poly.type
_entity_poly.pdbx_seq_one_letter_code
_entity_poly.pdbx_strand_id
1 'polypeptide(L)'
;MKQRSRSAVLAVSPGGTVAITYYDFRNNTPAATLPTDFWAVTCMDGCTKPGSWRERHIEGPFGARAVPATTSGRMLGDYTGLTASGPAFVAVYGVATGGTANPVDLHGAAFYN
;
A
#
# COMPACT_ATOMS: atom_id res chain seq x y z
N MET A 1 -5.03 -13.98 12.19
CA MET A 1 -4.93 -12.51 12.40
C MET A 1 -4.46 -11.91 11.08
N LYS A 2 -5.23 -11.03 10.44
CA LYS A 2 -4.70 -10.24 9.31
C LYS A 2 -3.72 -9.23 9.91
N GLN A 3 -2.42 -9.39 9.68
CA GLN A 3 -1.39 -8.49 10.17
C GLN A 3 -1.43 -7.23 9.28
N ARG A 4 -2.16 -6.20 9.73
CA ARG A 4 -2.53 -5.05 8.90
C ARG A 4 -1.49 -3.93 9.00
N SER A 5 -1.02 -3.52 7.82
CA SER A 5 -0.54 -2.20 7.39
C SER A 5 0.40 -1.42 8.30
N ARG A 6 1.57 -1.06 7.75
CA ARG A 6 2.23 0.20 8.10
C ARG A 6 1.78 1.25 7.08
N SER A 7 1.42 2.44 7.55
CA SER A 7 1.09 3.62 6.73
C SER A 7 -0.02 3.40 5.69
N ALA A 8 -1.26 3.57 6.13
CA ALA A 8 -2.39 3.72 5.21
C ALA A 8 -2.51 5.17 4.73
N VAL A 9 -2.80 5.39 3.45
CA VAL A 9 -3.07 6.71 2.88
C VAL A 9 -4.47 6.70 2.31
N LEU A 10 -5.25 7.76 2.56
CA LEU A 10 -6.62 7.89 2.10
C LEU A 10 -6.77 9.10 1.18
N ALA A 11 -7.58 8.95 0.13
CA ALA A 11 -8.06 10.04 -0.70
C ALA A 11 -9.55 9.86 -0.98
N VAL A 12 -10.23 10.97 -1.26
CA VAL A 12 -11.63 10.97 -1.67
C VAL A 12 -11.74 11.67 -3.02
N SER A 13 -12.37 11.02 -3.99
CA SER A 13 -12.64 11.62 -5.30
C SER A 13 -13.73 12.69 -5.22
N PRO A 14 -13.84 13.59 -6.21
CA PRO A 14 -14.95 14.56 -6.28
C PRO A 14 -16.34 13.91 -6.28
N GLY A 15 -16.46 12.67 -6.76
CA GLY A 15 -17.70 11.88 -6.74
C GLY A 15 -18.00 11.18 -5.41
N GLY A 16 -17.19 11.39 -4.37
CA GLY A 16 -17.39 10.80 -3.04
C GLY A 16 -16.86 9.38 -2.86
N THR A 17 -16.28 8.78 -3.90
CA THR A 17 -15.58 7.48 -3.75
C THR A 17 -14.36 7.66 -2.85
N VAL A 18 -14.23 6.80 -1.84
CA VAL A 18 -13.09 6.73 -0.93
C VAL A 18 -12.10 5.69 -1.46
N ALA A 19 -10.81 6.01 -1.46
CA ALA A 19 -9.73 5.07 -1.70
C ALA A 19 -8.76 5.06 -0.53
N ILE A 20 -8.23 3.88 -0.21
CA ILE A 20 -7.15 3.70 0.76
C ILE A 20 -6.09 2.81 0.13
N THR A 21 -4.83 3.22 0.18
CA THR A 21 -3.69 2.36 -0.14
C THR A 21 -2.97 1.91 1.12
N TYR A 22 -2.44 0.69 1.12
CA TYR A 22 -1.73 0.12 2.26
C TYR A 22 -0.75 -0.98 1.85
N TYR A 23 0.26 -1.18 2.68
CA TYR A 23 1.11 -2.38 2.62
C TYR A 23 0.43 -3.54 3.33
N ASP A 24 0.53 -4.72 2.77
CA ASP A 24 -0.12 -5.92 3.26
C ASP A 24 0.89 -7.05 3.47
N PHE A 25 0.81 -7.70 4.64
CA PHE A 25 1.69 -8.79 5.05
C PHE A 25 0.92 -10.12 5.23
N ARG A 26 -0.28 -10.26 4.62
CA ARG A 26 -1.15 -11.45 4.76
C ARG A 26 -0.46 -12.74 4.34
N ASN A 27 0.51 -12.63 3.43
CA ASN A 27 1.29 -13.74 2.90
C ASN A 27 2.56 -14.04 3.73
N ASN A 28 2.81 -13.29 4.81
CA ASN A 28 3.97 -13.50 5.67
C ASN A 28 3.83 -14.80 6.48
N THR A 29 4.91 -15.56 6.56
CA THR A 29 5.02 -16.80 7.34
C THR A 29 6.09 -16.64 8.42
N PRO A 30 6.29 -17.62 9.32
CA PRO A 30 7.39 -17.58 10.29
C PRO A 30 8.80 -17.59 9.67
N ALA A 31 8.93 -17.73 8.35
CA ALA A 31 10.22 -17.71 7.66
C ALA A 31 10.96 -16.38 7.82
N ALA A 32 12.27 -16.41 7.56
CA ALA A 32 13.13 -15.24 7.56
C ALA A 32 12.91 -14.29 6.35
N THR A 33 11.86 -14.47 5.56
CA THR A 33 11.39 -13.53 4.50
C THR A 33 10.22 -12.67 4.98
N LEU A 34 10.07 -11.45 4.47
CA LEU A 34 8.94 -10.56 4.79
C LEU A 34 8.25 -10.18 3.47
N PRO A 35 7.50 -11.11 2.84
CA PRO A 35 6.77 -10.81 1.63
C PRO A 35 5.74 -9.72 1.94
N THR A 36 5.77 -8.68 1.12
CA THR A 36 4.94 -7.50 1.29
C THR A 36 4.32 -7.14 -0.04
N ASP A 37 3.03 -6.88 -0.02
CA ASP A 37 2.27 -6.43 -1.18
C ASP A 37 1.78 -4.99 -0.95
N PHE A 38 1.61 -4.23 -2.02
CA PHE A 38 0.93 -2.95 -2.01
C PHE A 38 -0.48 -3.11 -2.58
N TRP A 39 -1.47 -2.71 -1.81
CA TRP A 39 -2.89 -2.86 -2.12
C TRP A 39 -3.61 -1.53 -2.10
N ALA A 40 -4.69 -1.45 -2.85
CA ALA A 40 -5.71 -0.42 -2.74
C ALA A 40 -7.04 -1.04 -2.34
N VAL A 41 -7.85 -0.29 -1.58
CA VAL A 41 -9.28 -0.54 -1.41
C VAL A 41 -10.08 0.68 -1.79
N THR A 42 -11.21 0.48 -2.42
CA THR A 42 -12.15 1.54 -2.77
C THR A 42 -13.55 1.27 -2.24
N CYS A 43 -14.30 2.34 -2.02
CA CYS A 43 -15.70 2.29 -1.65
C CYS A 43 -16.45 3.48 -2.24
N MET A 44 -17.55 3.21 -2.96
CA MET A 44 -18.43 4.24 -3.53
C MET A 44 -19.56 4.65 -2.59
N ASP A 45 -20.12 3.70 -1.84
CA ASP A 45 -21.26 3.92 -0.97
C ASP A 45 -21.26 2.99 0.25
N GLY A 46 -21.93 3.41 1.32
CA GLY A 46 -22.07 2.59 2.53
C GLY A 46 -20.74 2.17 3.15
N CYS A 47 -19.69 3.00 3.09
CA CYS A 47 -18.31 2.66 3.48
C CYS A 47 -18.09 2.27 4.95
N THR A 48 -19.12 2.43 5.79
CA THR A 48 -19.17 1.87 7.14
C THR A 48 -19.41 0.36 7.16
N LYS A 49 -19.83 -0.25 6.04
CA LYS A 49 -20.08 -1.68 5.89
C LYS A 49 -18.83 -2.37 5.31
N PRO A 50 -18.29 -3.41 5.96
CA PRO A 50 -17.13 -4.14 5.43
C PRO A 50 -17.32 -4.69 4.01
N GLY A 51 -18.54 -5.09 3.64
CA GLY A 51 -18.85 -5.66 2.31
C GLY A 51 -18.91 -4.64 1.16
N SER A 52 -18.91 -3.34 1.46
CA SER A 52 -18.93 -2.28 0.45
C SER A 52 -17.56 -2.02 -0.19
N TRP A 53 -16.50 -2.57 0.39
CA TRP A 53 -15.14 -2.34 -0.08
C TRP A 53 -14.73 -3.30 -1.20
N ARG A 54 -13.91 -2.81 -2.13
CA ARG A 54 -13.30 -3.61 -3.20
C ARG A 54 -11.79 -3.54 -3.06
N GLU A 55 -11.14 -4.71 -2.93
CA GLU A 55 -9.68 -4.79 -2.89
C GLU A 55 -9.10 -4.88 -4.30
N ARG A 56 -7.98 -4.21 -4.53
CA ARG A 56 -7.17 -4.32 -5.73
C ARG A 56 -5.71 -4.49 -5.36
N HIS A 57 -5.10 -5.57 -5.84
CA HIS A 57 -3.66 -5.75 -5.77
C HIS A 57 -3.00 -4.78 -6.75
N ILE A 58 -2.04 -3.99 -6.27
CA ILE A 58 -1.35 -3.00 -7.10
C ILE A 58 0.03 -3.53 -7.48
N GLU A 59 0.80 -4.00 -6.49
CA GLU A 59 2.15 -4.48 -6.72
C GLU A 59 2.60 -5.45 -5.61
N GLY A 60 3.56 -6.32 -5.94
CA GLY A 60 4.18 -7.26 -5.03
C GLY A 60 4.05 -8.73 -5.47
N PRO A 61 4.60 -9.66 -4.68
CA PRO A 61 5.28 -9.40 -3.42
C PRO A 61 6.70 -8.85 -3.63
N PHE A 62 7.16 -8.02 -2.70
CA PHE A 62 8.57 -7.63 -2.56
C PHE A 62 9.07 -7.87 -1.13
N GLY A 63 10.39 -7.96 -0.97
CA GLY A 63 11.02 -8.30 0.30
C GLY A 63 11.26 -7.08 1.19
N ALA A 64 10.31 -6.73 2.06
CA ALA A 64 10.44 -5.56 2.93
C ALA A 64 11.59 -5.65 3.96
N ARG A 65 12.25 -6.81 4.11
CA ARG A 65 13.50 -6.92 4.88
C ARG A 65 14.68 -6.19 4.24
N ALA A 66 14.63 -5.89 2.94
CA ALA A 66 15.67 -5.10 2.27
C ALA A 66 15.54 -3.59 2.55
N VAL A 67 14.37 -3.12 3.00
CA VAL A 67 14.14 -1.71 3.33
C VAL A 67 15.02 -1.31 4.54
N PRO A 68 15.70 -0.16 4.50
CA PRO A 68 16.55 0.29 5.60
C PRO A 68 15.84 0.27 6.96
N ALA A 69 16.52 -0.27 7.96
CA ALA A 69 16.05 -0.26 9.34
C ALA A 69 16.65 0.93 10.09
N THR A 70 15.83 1.61 10.88
CA THR A 70 16.23 2.62 11.85
C THR A 70 15.89 2.15 13.26
N THR A 71 16.23 2.96 14.27
CA THR A 71 15.84 2.71 15.67
C THR A 71 14.32 2.70 15.88
N SER A 72 13.53 3.27 14.96
CA SER A 72 12.06 3.30 15.00
C SER A 72 11.38 2.24 14.11
N GLY A 73 12.18 1.38 13.47
CA GLY A 73 11.73 0.35 12.54
C GLY A 73 12.13 0.63 11.10
N ARG A 74 11.53 -0.09 10.15
CA ARG A 74 11.84 0.08 8.73
C ARG A 74 11.05 1.27 8.15
N MET A 75 11.68 2.06 7.29
CA MET A 75 11.14 3.26 6.66
C MET A 75 10.14 2.96 5.52
N LEU A 76 9.47 1.80 5.56
CA LEU A 76 8.49 1.43 4.54
C LEU A 76 7.17 2.16 4.82
N GLY A 77 6.75 2.98 3.87
CA GLY A 77 5.57 3.82 3.99
C GLY A 77 5.82 5.22 4.54
N ASP A 78 7.07 5.65 4.65
CA ASP A 78 7.42 7.03 5.02
C ASP A 78 7.25 8.00 3.85
N TYR A 79 7.53 7.52 2.63
CA TYR A 79 7.36 8.25 1.38
C TYR A 79 6.22 7.65 0.57
N THR A 80 4.99 7.96 0.98
CA THR A 80 3.77 7.48 0.35
C THR A 80 2.78 8.62 0.16
N GLY A 81 2.00 8.56 -0.92
CA GLY A 81 1.00 9.57 -1.24
C GLY A 81 -0.13 8.97 -2.06
N LEU A 82 -1.33 9.53 -1.90
CA LEU A 82 -2.50 9.15 -2.66
C LEU A 82 -3.32 10.41 -2.93
N THR A 83 -3.70 10.60 -4.19
CA THR A 83 -4.60 11.69 -4.58
C THR A 83 -5.65 11.19 -5.56
N ALA A 84 -6.79 11.88 -5.59
CA ALA A 84 -7.78 11.69 -6.64
C ALA A 84 -7.49 12.61 -7.84
N SER A 85 -7.72 12.09 -9.04
CA SER A 85 -7.68 12.82 -10.30
C SER A 85 -8.93 12.47 -11.10
N GLY A 86 -9.98 13.28 -10.92
CA GLY A 86 -11.32 12.94 -11.40
C GLY A 86 -11.82 11.63 -10.78
N PRO A 87 -12.25 10.63 -11.58
CA PRO A 87 -12.65 9.31 -11.08
C PRO A 87 -11.46 8.37 -10.79
N ALA A 88 -10.23 8.76 -11.15
CA ALA A 88 -9.03 7.97 -10.90
C ALA A 88 -8.40 8.32 -9.55
N PHE A 89 -7.55 7.42 -9.07
CA PHE A 89 -6.63 7.63 -7.97
C PHE A 89 -5.21 7.40 -8.43
N VAL A 90 -4.27 8.22 -7.97
CA VAL A 90 -2.85 8.10 -8.27
C VAL A 90 -2.10 7.96 -6.96
N ALA A 91 -1.41 6.83 -6.81
CA ALA A 91 -0.56 6.51 -5.67
C ALA A 91 0.91 6.69 -6.02
N VAL A 92 1.69 7.09 -5.02
CA VAL A 92 3.16 6.97 -4.99
C VAL A 92 3.53 6.18 -3.75
N TYR A 93 4.40 5.20 -3.86
CA TYR A 93 4.75 4.28 -2.78
C TYR A 93 6.15 3.68 -2.97
N GLY A 94 6.74 3.20 -1.88
CA GLY A 94 8.08 2.61 -1.88
C GLY A 94 8.04 1.09 -2.12
N VAL A 95 8.95 0.60 -2.96
CA VAL A 95 9.10 -0.83 -3.29
C VAL A 95 10.53 -1.26 -3.02
N ALA A 96 10.70 -2.39 -2.34
CA ALA A 96 12.02 -2.92 -2.05
C ALA A 96 12.62 -3.61 -3.29
N THR A 97 13.83 -3.22 -3.70
CA THR A 97 14.47 -3.73 -4.92
C THR A 97 15.25 -5.04 -4.69
N GLY A 98 15.63 -5.33 -3.43
CA GLY A 98 16.55 -6.40 -3.07
C GLY A 98 18.04 -6.06 -3.16
N GLY A 99 18.41 -4.89 -3.69
CA GLY A 99 19.80 -4.43 -3.78
C GLY A 99 20.24 -3.64 -2.54
N THR A 100 21.48 -3.80 -2.08
CA THR A 100 21.99 -3.08 -0.90
C THR A 100 22.38 -1.63 -1.18
N ALA A 101 22.79 -1.32 -2.42
CA ALA A 101 23.18 0.03 -2.83
C ALA A 101 21.97 0.93 -3.15
N ASN A 102 20.86 0.32 -3.58
CA ASN A 102 19.59 1.00 -3.82
C ASN A 102 18.44 0.14 -3.27
N PRO A 103 18.18 0.13 -1.96
CA PRO A 103 17.26 -0.82 -1.35
C PRO A 103 15.78 -0.53 -1.58
N VAL A 104 15.43 0.70 -1.99
CA VAL A 104 14.04 1.15 -2.16
C VAL A 104 13.94 2.10 -3.35
N ASP A 105 13.01 1.81 -4.26
CA ASP A 105 12.56 2.72 -5.32
C ASP A 105 11.17 3.27 -5.01
N LEU A 106 10.84 4.45 -5.55
CA LEU A 106 9.47 4.99 -5.52
C LEU A 106 8.76 4.65 -6.82
N HIS A 107 7.66 3.93 -6.71
CA HIS A 107 6.78 3.56 -7.81
C HIS A 107 5.51 4.41 -7.77
N GLY A 108 4.83 4.49 -8.92
CA GLY A 108 3.55 5.15 -9.05
C GLY A 108 2.53 4.25 -9.76
N ALA A 109 1.29 4.29 -9.30
CA ALA A 109 0.20 3.54 -9.92
C ALA A 109 -1.07 4.38 -10.00
N ALA A 110 -1.74 4.31 -11.13
CA ALA A 110 -3.09 4.82 -11.29
C ALA A 110 -4.10 3.67 -11.18
N PHE A 111 -5.18 3.89 -10.43
CA PHE A 111 -6.26 2.92 -10.30
C PHE A 111 -7.61 3.64 -10.19
N TYR A 112 -8.67 2.85 -10.30
CA TYR A 112 -10.06 3.30 -10.21
C TYR A 112 -10.78 2.43 -9.18
N ASN A 113 -11.99 2.83 -8.81
CA ASN A 113 -12.88 1.95 -8.07
C ASN A 113 -13.38 0.77 -8.91
#